data_AF-A0A418ECS6-F1
#
_entry.id   AF-A0A418ECS6-F1
#
_cell.length_a   1.000
_cell.length_b   1.000
_cell.length_c   1.000
_cell.angle_alpha   90.00
_cell.angle_beta   90.00
_cell.angle_gamma   90.00
#
_symmetry.space_group_name_H-M   'P 1'
#
loop_
_entity.id
_entity.type
_entity.pdbx_description
1 polymer ?
#
loop_
_entity_poly.entity_id
_entity_poly.type
_entity_poly.pdbx_seq_one_letter_code
_entity_poly.pdbx_strand_id
1 'polypeptide(L)'
;MLLGCMGVLMGVQVLVTVVGLSRGGGIFRRPANNYADFEPDLLHLNHLNDLCLHENNSIIPWTYNSPKESRAPHLLSKDAPLADLLAELARCPEVDVLLPDHLHGHGYCEDAMVYVKYLHTRSLPLWVFDLEFTLDGRVQTYFDLCPRSAILFLNHFWEGLHTRPTFPPNKTVIMMPNIEMYELTPAHYHRADIVLAKTQDAHRRITAWYAREGNNPRRTKVWYTQHTSSDPTALARAQSKAAPSTFGSIRPKDFTNLRVFHANGHSWQKNTPKILDCWNERPTFPYLNVYSKDELSNRTYWTHFRDKTPPNLAYHLGEDIDPAAFGKLMAEASVILCPSTMEG
;
A
#
# COMPACT_ATOMS: atom_id res chain seq x y z
N MET A 1 51.41 -9.27 26.38
CA MET A 1 50.66 -10.13 25.45
C MET A 1 49.20 -9.72 25.25
N LEU A 2 48.58 -8.94 26.16
CA LEU A 2 47.19 -8.43 26.01
C LEU A 2 47.04 -7.16 25.13
N LEU A 3 48.09 -6.35 24.97
CA LEU A 3 48.07 -5.17 24.09
C LEU A 3 48.09 -5.50 22.59
N GLY A 4 48.66 -6.65 22.21
CA GLY A 4 48.70 -7.11 20.81
C GLY A 4 47.33 -7.57 20.28
N CYS A 5 46.52 -8.22 21.12
CA CYS A 5 45.20 -8.69 20.72
C CYS A 5 44.18 -7.56 20.53
N MET A 6 44.26 -6.48 21.32
CA MET A 6 43.38 -5.32 21.12
C MET A 6 43.73 -4.55 19.84
N GLY A 7 45.02 -4.47 19.47
CA GLY A 7 45.45 -3.82 18.22
C GLY A 7 44.97 -4.57 16.97
N VAL A 8 44.96 -5.91 17.00
CA VAL A 8 44.48 -6.74 15.89
C VAL A 8 42.95 -6.68 15.77
N LEU A 9 42.21 -6.69 16.89
CA LEU A 9 40.74 -6.53 16.87
C LEU A 9 40.31 -5.16 16.34
N MET A 10 40.97 -4.08 16.76
CA MET A 10 40.70 -2.73 16.24
C MET A 10 41.04 -2.62 14.75
N GLY A 11 42.15 -3.22 14.30
CA GLY A 11 42.53 -3.24 12.89
C GLY A 11 41.53 -3.99 12.00
N VAL A 12 41.02 -5.14 12.47
CA VAL A 12 39.98 -5.91 11.76
C VAL A 12 38.65 -5.16 11.73
N GLN A 13 38.26 -4.49 12.81
CA GLN A 13 37.01 -3.70 12.85
C GLN A 13 37.07 -2.52 11.87
N VAL A 14 38.20 -1.82 11.80
CA VAL A 14 38.40 -0.70 10.86
C VAL A 14 38.43 -1.22 9.42
N LEU A 15 39.10 -2.35 9.15
CA LEU A 15 39.15 -2.94 7.81
C LEU A 15 37.76 -3.46 7.36
N VAL A 16 36.98 -4.08 8.24
CA VAL A 16 35.61 -4.52 7.94
C VAL A 16 34.68 -3.33 7.69
N THR A 17 34.87 -2.22 8.41
CA THR A 17 34.08 -1.00 8.21
C THR A 17 34.44 -0.30 6.90
N VAL A 18 35.73 -0.19 6.58
CA VAL A 18 36.22 0.45 5.35
C VAL A 18 35.95 -0.42 4.11
N VAL A 19 36.15 -1.73 4.21
CA VAL A 19 35.86 -2.66 3.11
C VAL A 19 34.35 -2.81 2.92
N GLY A 20 33.57 -2.85 4.01
CA GLY A 20 32.11 -2.82 3.97
C GLY A 20 31.53 -1.55 3.34
N LEU A 21 32.17 -0.40 3.54
CA LEU A 21 31.81 0.86 2.87
C LEU A 21 32.22 0.89 1.39
N SER A 22 33.26 0.15 1.00
CA SER A 22 33.81 0.17 -0.37
C SER A 22 33.16 -0.83 -1.35
N ARG A 23 32.46 -1.87 -0.86
CA ARG A 23 31.99 -2.99 -1.71
C ARG A 23 30.50 -3.35 -1.67
N GLY A 24 29.62 -2.47 -1.18
CA GLY A 24 28.19 -2.72 -1.26
C GLY A 24 27.33 -1.46 -1.24
N GLY A 25 26.77 -1.10 -2.40
CA GLY A 25 25.54 -0.30 -2.47
C GLY A 25 25.69 1.22 -2.39
N GLY A 26 26.60 1.80 -3.18
CA GLY A 26 26.70 3.24 -3.37
C GLY A 26 25.70 3.81 -4.39
N ILE A 27 24.39 3.58 -4.25
CA ILE A 27 23.32 4.37 -4.88
C ILE A 27 22.11 4.34 -3.93
N PHE A 28 21.65 5.51 -3.47
CA PHE A 28 20.59 5.75 -2.46
C PHE A 28 20.97 5.62 -0.96
N ARG A 29 21.95 6.41 -0.52
CA ARG A 29 21.86 7.06 0.79
C ARG A 29 22.07 8.56 0.60
N ARG A 30 21.02 9.28 0.21
CA ARG A 30 20.92 10.66 0.68
C ARG A 30 20.80 10.57 2.20
N PRO A 31 21.63 11.27 2.98
CA PRO A 31 21.28 11.47 4.37
C PRO A 31 19.96 12.24 4.36
N ALA A 32 18.86 11.56 4.68
CA ALA A 32 17.57 12.20 4.90
C ALA A 32 17.74 13.08 6.14
N ASN A 33 18.20 14.31 5.93
CA ASN A 33 18.69 15.15 7.03
C ASN A 33 17.57 15.93 7.74
N ASN A 34 16.30 15.79 7.36
CA ASN A 34 15.16 16.12 8.22
C ASN A 34 13.86 15.47 7.69
N TYR A 35 13.04 14.92 8.58
CA TYR A 35 11.69 14.41 8.27
C TYR A 35 10.81 15.46 7.54
N ALA A 36 11.06 16.75 7.81
CA ALA A 36 10.38 17.87 7.18
C ALA A 36 10.48 17.87 5.64
N ASP A 37 11.56 17.32 5.07
CA ASP A 37 11.77 17.32 3.62
C ASP A 37 10.84 16.30 2.89
N PHE A 38 10.35 15.29 3.62
CA PHE A 38 9.49 14.23 3.09
C PHE A 38 8.04 14.32 3.60
N GLU A 39 7.78 15.10 4.65
CA GLU A 39 6.45 15.25 5.26
C GLU A 39 5.36 15.61 4.22
N PRO A 40 5.55 16.57 3.29
CA PRO A 40 4.55 16.87 2.27
C PRO A 40 4.25 15.67 1.35
N ASP A 41 5.27 14.85 1.08
CA ASP A 41 5.12 13.69 0.20
C ASP A 41 4.37 12.56 0.92
N LEU A 42 4.66 12.32 2.20
CA LEU A 42 3.91 11.38 3.04
C LEU A 42 2.45 11.81 3.20
N LEU A 43 2.19 13.08 3.50
CA LEU A 43 0.83 13.63 3.64
C LEU A 43 0.04 13.50 2.34
N HIS A 44 0.67 13.77 1.19
CA HIS A 44 0.01 13.61 -0.10
C HIS A 44 -0.39 12.15 -0.37
N LEU A 45 0.47 11.16 -0.05
CA LEU A 45 0.09 9.75 -0.19
C LEU A 45 -1.07 9.39 0.74
N ASN A 46 -1.05 9.88 1.97
CA ASN A 46 -2.14 9.67 2.93
C ASN A 46 -3.47 10.25 2.42
N HIS A 47 -3.46 11.44 1.83
CA HIS A 47 -4.67 12.05 1.26
C HIS A 47 -5.20 11.29 0.04
N LEU A 48 -4.32 10.76 -0.83
CA LEU A 48 -4.75 9.92 -1.94
C LEU A 48 -5.39 8.62 -1.44
N ASN A 49 -4.81 8.01 -0.41
CA ASN A 49 -5.39 6.82 0.22
C ASN A 49 -6.75 7.10 0.85
N ASP A 50 -6.87 8.17 1.64
CA ASP A 50 -8.14 8.59 2.24
C ASP A 50 -9.20 8.88 1.17
N LEU A 51 -8.83 9.60 0.10
CA LEU A 51 -9.70 9.84 -1.04
C LEU A 51 -10.17 8.52 -1.67
N CYS A 52 -9.26 7.59 -1.94
CA CYS A 52 -9.59 6.30 -2.54
C CYS A 52 -10.62 5.53 -1.71
N LEU A 53 -10.56 5.60 -0.38
CA LEU A 53 -11.52 4.90 0.49
C LEU A 53 -12.94 5.47 0.41
N HIS A 54 -13.08 6.75 0.06
CA HIS A 54 -14.37 7.45 0.06
C HIS A 54 -14.93 7.71 -1.34
N GLU A 55 -14.08 7.74 -2.36
CA GLU A 55 -14.44 8.00 -3.75
C GLU A 55 -14.25 6.73 -4.59
N ASN A 56 -15.36 6.04 -4.87
CA ASN A 56 -15.35 4.73 -5.50
C ASN A 56 -15.76 4.70 -6.98
N ASN A 57 -16.03 5.86 -7.59
CA ASN A 57 -16.57 5.90 -8.94
C ASN A 57 -16.04 7.08 -9.78
N SER A 58 -14.90 7.65 -9.39
CA SER A 58 -14.25 8.76 -10.10
C SER A 58 -12.84 8.42 -10.52
N ILE A 59 -12.35 9.15 -11.52
CA ILE A 59 -10.93 9.18 -11.88
C ILE A 59 -10.17 9.85 -10.73
N ILE A 60 -9.18 9.16 -10.15
CA ILE A 60 -8.33 9.71 -9.09
C ILE A 60 -6.95 10.04 -9.71
N PRO A 61 -6.65 11.32 -10.00
CA PRO A 61 -5.36 11.72 -10.53
C PRO A 61 -4.34 11.92 -9.39
N TRP A 62 -3.07 11.66 -9.67
CA TRP A 62 -1.96 11.94 -8.73
C TRP A 62 -1.85 13.41 -8.34
N THR A 63 -2.45 14.32 -9.10
CA THR A 63 -2.41 15.76 -8.85
C THR A 63 -3.37 16.18 -7.72
N TYR A 64 -4.29 15.31 -7.30
CA TYR A 64 -5.27 15.61 -6.26
C TYR A 64 -4.59 15.99 -4.94
N ASN A 65 -4.84 17.22 -4.45
CA ASN A 65 -4.21 17.76 -3.24
C ASN A 65 -2.67 17.63 -3.21
N SER A 66 -2.03 17.60 -4.37
CA SER A 66 -0.59 17.57 -4.47
C SER A 66 -0.01 18.95 -4.12
N PRO A 67 0.94 19.06 -3.18
CA PRO A 67 1.55 20.34 -2.81
C PRO A 67 2.43 20.93 -3.93
N LYS A 68 2.72 20.13 -4.97
CA LYS A 68 3.56 20.53 -6.11
C LYS A 68 2.75 21.03 -7.30
N GLU A 69 1.42 20.88 -7.26
CA GLU A 69 0.53 21.26 -8.35
C GLU A 69 -0.43 22.34 -7.90
N SER A 70 -0.53 23.41 -8.69
CA SER A 70 -1.44 24.53 -8.40
C SER A 70 -2.84 24.35 -9.01
N ARG A 71 -3.10 23.20 -9.65
CA ARG A 71 -4.42 22.93 -10.25
C ARG A 71 -5.42 22.59 -9.15
N ALA A 72 -6.65 23.07 -9.33
CA ALA A 72 -7.74 22.64 -8.48
C ALA A 72 -7.86 21.11 -8.57
N PRO A 73 -7.98 20.40 -7.43
CA PRO A 73 -8.29 18.97 -7.45
C PRO A 73 -9.58 18.78 -8.26
N HIS A 74 -9.52 17.97 -9.32
CA HIS A 74 -10.69 17.64 -10.15
C HIS A 74 -10.85 16.13 -10.15
N LEU A 75 -11.85 15.68 -9.39
CA LEU A 75 -12.36 14.32 -9.48
C LEU A 75 -13.45 14.32 -10.53
N LEU A 76 -13.28 13.47 -11.54
CA LEU A 76 -14.24 13.35 -12.63
C LEU A 76 -14.98 12.03 -12.49
N SER A 77 -16.28 12.11 -12.26
CA SER A 77 -17.19 10.98 -12.31
C SER A 77 -17.69 10.76 -13.73
N LYS A 78 -18.42 9.66 -13.94
CA LYS A 78 -18.98 9.28 -15.25
C LYS A 78 -19.85 10.36 -15.89
N ASP A 79 -20.54 11.16 -15.07
CA ASP A 79 -21.49 12.18 -15.53
C ASP A 79 -20.86 13.56 -15.73
N ALA A 80 -19.53 13.68 -15.57
CA ALA A 80 -18.82 14.92 -15.81
C ALA A 80 -18.94 15.37 -17.29
N PRO A 81 -18.86 16.68 -17.58
CA PRO A 81 -18.91 17.17 -18.95
C PRO A 81 -17.89 16.47 -19.85
N LEU A 82 -18.32 16.06 -21.05
CA LEU A 82 -17.47 15.31 -21.98
C LEU A 82 -16.15 16.03 -22.29
N ALA A 83 -16.17 17.37 -22.37
CA ALA A 83 -14.97 18.17 -22.58
C ALA A 83 -13.94 18.00 -21.45
N ASP A 84 -14.39 17.94 -20.19
CA ASP A 84 -13.53 17.76 -19.03
C ASP A 84 -13.00 16.33 -18.95
N LEU A 85 -13.86 15.34 -19.22
CA LEU A 85 -13.46 13.93 -19.34
C LEU A 85 -12.39 13.75 -20.42
N LEU A 86 -12.60 14.31 -21.61
CA LEU A 86 -11.62 14.22 -22.70
C LEU A 86 -10.32 14.95 -22.36
N ALA A 87 -10.38 16.13 -21.74
CA ALA A 87 -9.20 16.89 -21.35
C ALA A 87 -8.35 16.13 -20.30
N GLU A 88 -9.00 15.42 -19.39
CA GLU A 88 -8.31 14.53 -18.46
C GLU A 88 -7.78 13.30 -19.20
N LEU A 89 -8.65 12.53 -19.87
CA LEU A 89 -8.31 11.25 -20.51
C LEU A 89 -7.19 11.38 -21.55
N ALA A 90 -7.17 12.46 -22.35
CA ALA A 90 -6.18 12.71 -23.40
C ALA A 90 -4.75 12.96 -22.89
N ARG A 91 -4.53 13.04 -21.56
CA ARG A 91 -3.18 13.13 -20.99
C ARG A 91 -2.33 11.88 -21.25
N CYS A 92 -2.96 10.72 -21.38
CA CYS A 92 -2.34 9.44 -21.71
C CYS A 92 -0.98 9.19 -21.02
N PRO A 93 -0.94 9.05 -19.67
CA PRO A 93 0.28 8.72 -18.96
C PRO A 93 0.83 7.37 -19.43
N GLU A 94 2.10 7.05 -19.10
CA GLU A 94 2.73 5.80 -19.56
C GLU A 94 2.01 4.54 -19.06
N VAL A 95 1.39 4.63 -17.88
CA VAL A 95 0.65 3.55 -17.22
C VAL A 95 -0.61 4.15 -16.62
N ASP A 96 -1.77 3.51 -16.74
CA ASP A 96 -2.96 3.82 -15.94
C ASP A 96 -3.30 2.63 -15.04
N VAL A 97 -3.83 2.89 -13.84
CA VAL A 97 -4.23 1.83 -12.89
C VAL A 97 -5.71 1.54 -13.05
N LEU A 98 -6.11 0.31 -13.37
CA LEU A 98 -7.51 -0.09 -13.25
C LEU A 98 -7.85 -0.24 -11.77
N LEU A 99 -8.86 0.49 -11.31
CA LEU A 99 -9.39 0.36 -9.95
C LEU A 99 -10.92 0.26 -10.02
N PRO A 100 -11.49 -0.96 -9.98
CA PRO A 100 -12.92 -1.18 -9.96
C PRO A 100 -13.58 -0.73 -8.64
N ASP A 101 -14.85 -0.35 -8.71
CA ASP A 101 -15.61 0.28 -7.62
C ASP A 101 -15.62 -0.54 -6.31
N HIS A 102 -15.52 -1.87 -6.40
CA HIS A 102 -15.53 -2.76 -5.24
C HIS A 102 -14.14 -2.95 -4.58
N LEU A 103 -13.08 -2.38 -5.16
CA LEU A 103 -11.71 -2.44 -4.61
C LEU A 103 -11.33 -1.22 -3.76
N HIS A 104 -12.27 -0.33 -3.45
CA HIS A 104 -12.02 0.88 -2.66
C HIS A 104 -11.95 0.61 -1.14
N GLY A 105 -11.12 -0.35 -0.75
CA GLY A 105 -10.85 -0.72 0.64
C GLY A 105 -9.38 -0.52 1.01
N HIS A 106 -9.07 -0.61 2.31
CA HIS A 106 -7.73 -0.33 2.84
C HIS A 106 -6.60 -1.09 2.15
N GLY A 107 -6.80 -2.35 1.74
CA GLY A 107 -5.73 -3.11 1.05
C GLY A 107 -5.40 -2.53 -0.34
N TYR A 108 -6.40 -2.45 -1.22
CA TYR A 108 -6.18 -2.05 -2.61
C TYR A 108 -6.02 -0.55 -2.80
N CYS A 109 -6.58 0.28 -1.94
CA CYS A 109 -6.28 1.71 -1.96
C CYS A 109 -4.80 1.96 -1.66
N GLU A 110 -4.24 1.31 -0.64
CA GLU A 110 -2.81 1.40 -0.32
C GLU A 110 -1.94 0.99 -1.52
N ASP A 111 -2.30 -0.11 -2.17
CA ASP A 111 -1.58 -0.59 -3.35
C ASP A 111 -1.69 0.38 -4.53
N ALA A 112 -2.92 0.80 -4.87
CA ALA A 112 -3.21 1.59 -6.05
C ALA A 112 -2.60 2.99 -5.95
N MET A 113 -2.78 3.67 -4.81
CA MET A 113 -2.43 5.07 -4.65
C MET A 113 -0.92 5.30 -4.63
N VAL A 114 -0.14 4.30 -4.24
CA VAL A 114 1.32 4.31 -4.39
C VAL A 114 1.70 4.40 -5.86
N TYR A 115 1.08 3.59 -6.73
CA TYR A 115 1.35 3.67 -8.17
C TYR A 115 0.84 4.97 -8.76
N VAL A 116 -0.37 5.41 -8.40
CA VAL A 116 -0.92 6.71 -8.83
C VAL A 116 0.06 7.83 -8.53
N LYS A 117 0.48 7.95 -7.27
CA LYS A 117 1.41 8.99 -6.81
C LYS A 117 2.75 8.92 -7.53
N TYR A 118 3.47 7.81 -7.43
CA TYR A 118 4.88 7.75 -7.81
C TYR A 118 5.12 7.55 -9.31
N LEU A 119 4.13 7.05 -10.06
CA LEU A 119 4.17 7.04 -11.51
C LEU A 119 3.59 8.32 -12.13
N HIS A 120 3.15 9.28 -11.30
CA HIS A 120 2.45 10.48 -11.74
C HIS A 120 1.31 10.15 -12.71
N THR A 121 0.47 9.20 -12.31
CA THR A 121 -0.64 8.70 -13.12
C THR A 121 -1.99 8.88 -12.43
N ARG A 122 -2.98 8.07 -12.75
CA ARG A 122 -4.33 8.08 -12.23
C ARG A 122 -4.86 6.66 -12.11
N SER A 123 -5.80 6.47 -11.21
CA SER A 123 -6.66 5.30 -11.25
C SER A 123 -7.88 5.59 -12.11
N LEU A 124 -8.28 4.59 -12.89
CA LEU A 124 -9.43 4.63 -13.78
C LEU A 124 -10.46 3.60 -13.30
N PRO A 125 -11.70 4.03 -13.02
CA PRO A 125 -12.81 3.12 -12.82
C PRO A 125 -13.19 2.42 -14.14
N LEU A 126 -13.89 1.29 -14.04
CA LEU A 126 -14.17 0.44 -15.20
C LEU A 126 -14.96 1.16 -16.30
N TRP A 127 -15.87 2.07 -15.91
CA TRP A 127 -16.70 2.82 -16.85
C TRP A 127 -15.91 3.68 -17.83
N VAL A 128 -14.66 4.06 -17.52
CA VAL A 128 -13.80 4.81 -18.45
C VAL A 128 -13.54 4.00 -19.72
N PHE A 129 -13.43 2.67 -19.59
CA PHE A 129 -13.21 1.75 -20.70
C PHE A 129 -14.48 1.39 -21.46
N ASP A 130 -15.65 1.80 -20.94
CA ASP A 130 -16.96 1.69 -21.60
C ASP A 130 -17.36 2.97 -22.34
N LEU A 131 -16.58 4.05 -22.18
CA LEU A 131 -16.85 5.31 -22.87
C LEU A 131 -16.57 5.19 -24.37
N GLU A 132 -17.53 5.69 -25.13
CA GLU A 132 -17.42 5.97 -26.55
C GLU A 132 -17.59 7.47 -26.77
N PHE A 133 -16.64 8.09 -27.45
CA PHE A 133 -16.68 9.51 -27.79
C PHE A 133 -16.56 9.69 -29.30
N THR A 134 -17.34 10.62 -29.85
CA THR A 134 -17.22 10.98 -31.27
C THR A 134 -16.23 12.12 -31.41
N LEU A 135 -15.07 11.83 -31.98
CA LEU A 135 -14.02 12.80 -32.29
C LEU A 135 -13.76 12.76 -33.80
N ASP A 136 -13.80 13.93 -34.44
CA ASP A 136 -13.63 14.08 -35.90
C ASP A 136 -14.55 13.17 -36.73
N GLY A 137 -15.80 12.98 -36.27
CA GLY A 137 -16.80 12.15 -36.94
C GLY A 137 -16.57 10.64 -36.80
N ARG A 138 -15.62 10.20 -35.96
CA ARG A 138 -15.37 8.79 -35.67
C ARG A 138 -15.62 8.48 -34.20
N VAL A 139 -16.27 7.36 -33.94
CA VAL A 139 -16.37 6.81 -32.59
C VAL A 139 -15.01 6.29 -32.16
N GLN A 140 -14.55 6.74 -30.99
CA GLN A 140 -13.29 6.36 -30.38
C GLN A 140 -13.53 5.91 -28.95
N THR A 141 -12.69 4.98 -28.49
CA THR A 141 -12.66 4.46 -27.13
C THR A 141 -11.43 4.96 -26.39
N TYR A 142 -11.33 4.66 -25.09
CA TYR A 142 -10.12 4.92 -24.32
C TYR A 142 -8.84 4.39 -24.99
N PHE A 143 -8.91 3.20 -25.59
CA PHE A 143 -7.73 2.58 -26.20
C PHE A 143 -7.31 3.22 -27.51
N ASP A 144 -8.23 3.89 -28.20
CA ASP A 144 -7.92 4.70 -29.40
C ASP A 144 -7.26 6.02 -29.00
N LEU A 145 -7.73 6.63 -27.91
CA LEU A 145 -7.18 7.88 -27.37
C LEU A 145 -5.78 7.69 -26.76
N CYS A 146 -5.60 6.62 -25.97
CA CYS A 146 -4.34 6.31 -25.28
C CYS A 146 -3.78 4.94 -25.71
N PRO A 147 -3.33 4.78 -26.97
CA PRO A 147 -2.91 3.49 -27.50
C PRO A 147 -1.62 2.98 -26.86
N ARG A 148 -0.76 3.88 -26.38
CA ARG A 148 0.55 3.54 -25.78
C ARG A 148 0.53 3.38 -24.27
N SER A 149 -0.48 3.90 -23.58
CA SER A 149 -0.61 3.73 -22.14
C SER A 149 -0.79 2.26 -21.81
N ALA A 150 0.03 1.76 -20.89
CA ALA A 150 -0.11 0.43 -20.31
C ALA A 150 -1.25 0.42 -19.30
N ILE A 151 -1.86 -0.74 -19.07
CA ILE A 151 -2.85 -0.90 -18.00
C ILE A 151 -2.23 -1.73 -16.88
N LEU A 152 -2.23 -1.17 -15.67
CA LEU A 152 -1.84 -1.85 -14.44
C LEU A 152 -3.08 -2.46 -13.80
N PHE A 153 -3.05 -3.78 -13.63
CA PHE A 153 -4.07 -4.54 -12.93
C PHE A 153 -3.59 -4.93 -11.53
N LEU A 154 -4.48 -4.76 -10.55
CA LEU A 154 -4.27 -5.19 -9.17
C LEU A 154 -4.79 -6.63 -9.04
N ASN A 155 -3.86 -7.55 -8.83
CA ASN A 155 -4.13 -8.97 -8.68
C ASN A 155 -4.94 -9.58 -9.84
N HIS A 156 -6.01 -10.33 -9.56
CA HIS A 156 -6.88 -11.00 -10.54
C HIS A 156 -8.10 -10.15 -10.96
N PHE A 157 -8.26 -8.94 -10.39
CA PHE A 157 -9.41 -8.05 -10.64
C PHE A 157 -9.29 -7.32 -11.98
N TRP A 158 -9.39 -8.09 -13.06
CA TRP A 158 -9.25 -7.59 -14.42
C TRP A 158 -10.59 -7.24 -15.05
N GLU A 159 -11.72 -7.53 -14.38
CA GLU A 159 -13.10 -7.21 -14.79
C GLU A 159 -13.44 -7.60 -16.24
N GLY A 160 -12.83 -8.68 -16.74
CA GLY A 160 -12.93 -9.09 -18.14
C GLY A 160 -12.37 -8.08 -19.16
N LEU A 161 -11.79 -6.94 -18.72
CA LEU A 161 -11.31 -5.86 -19.58
C LEU A 161 -10.35 -6.38 -20.66
N HIS A 162 -9.39 -7.22 -20.27
CA HIS A 162 -8.42 -7.85 -21.15
C HIS A 162 -8.98 -8.79 -22.23
N THR A 163 -10.25 -9.21 -22.10
CA THR A 163 -10.94 -10.10 -23.06
C THR A 163 -11.93 -9.36 -23.95
N ARG A 164 -12.15 -8.06 -23.70
CA ARG A 164 -13.09 -7.26 -24.49
C ARG A 164 -12.58 -7.10 -25.93
N PRO A 165 -13.47 -7.04 -26.94
CA PRO A 165 -13.08 -6.81 -28.33
C PRO A 165 -12.31 -5.49 -28.54
N THR A 166 -12.61 -4.48 -27.72
CA THR A 166 -11.93 -3.18 -27.73
C THR A 166 -10.53 -3.21 -27.13
N PHE A 167 -10.17 -4.26 -26.36
CA PHE A 167 -8.86 -4.36 -25.73
C PHE A 167 -7.80 -4.79 -26.75
N PRO A 168 -6.79 -3.95 -27.05
CA PRO A 168 -5.84 -4.29 -28.09
C PRO A 168 -5.02 -5.54 -27.73
N PRO A 169 -4.80 -6.48 -28.66
CA PRO A 169 -4.07 -7.73 -28.38
C PRO A 169 -2.62 -7.45 -27.91
N ASN A 170 -2.01 -6.42 -28.47
CA ASN A 170 -0.66 -5.94 -28.16
C ASN A 170 -0.61 -4.87 -27.06
N LYS A 171 -1.73 -4.57 -26.38
CA LYS A 171 -1.74 -3.64 -25.24
C LYS A 171 -0.77 -4.13 -24.16
N THR A 172 0.03 -3.20 -23.64
CA THR A 172 0.97 -3.49 -22.55
C THR A 172 0.21 -3.68 -21.24
N VAL A 173 0.43 -4.81 -20.59
CA VAL A 173 -0.22 -5.20 -19.34
C VAL A 173 0.82 -5.28 -18.23
N ILE A 174 0.62 -4.47 -17.19
CA ILE A 174 1.37 -4.55 -15.95
C ILE A 174 0.47 -5.25 -14.94
N MET A 175 0.98 -6.26 -14.25
CA MET A 175 0.25 -6.96 -13.21
C MET A 175 0.99 -6.79 -11.89
N MET A 176 0.25 -6.42 -10.85
CA MET A 176 0.75 -6.40 -9.49
C MET A 176 0.05 -7.51 -8.70
N PRO A 177 0.73 -8.64 -8.41
CA PRO A 177 0.16 -9.72 -7.62
C PRO A 177 -0.07 -9.31 -6.18
N ASN A 178 -1.20 -9.73 -5.62
CA ASN A 178 -1.42 -9.63 -4.20
C ASN A 178 -0.92 -10.89 -3.48
N ILE A 179 -0.14 -10.73 -2.42
CA ILE A 179 0.72 -11.81 -1.89
C ILE A 179 -0.07 -12.78 -1.00
N GLU A 180 -1.16 -12.30 -0.42
CA GLU A 180 -2.09 -13.03 0.45
C GLU A 180 -3.17 -13.80 -0.32
N MET A 181 -3.27 -13.65 -1.65
CA MET A 181 -4.34 -14.27 -2.44
C MET A 181 -3.79 -15.21 -3.51
N TYR A 182 -4.34 -16.42 -3.56
CA TYR A 182 -3.90 -17.50 -4.47
C TYR A 182 -4.72 -17.57 -5.77
N GLU A 183 -5.45 -16.50 -6.12
CA GLU A 183 -6.43 -16.49 -7.22
C GLU A 183 -5.81 -16.25 -8.61
N LEU A 184 -4.55 -15.81 -8.66
CA LEU A 184 -3.86 -15.63 -9.93
C LEU A 184 -3.57 -16.97 -10.60
N THR A 185 -4.07 -17.11 -11.82
CA THR A 185 -3.89 -18.29 -12.66
C THR A 185 -2.74 -18.13 -13.67
N PRO A 186 -2.24 -19.22 -14.29
CA PRO A 186 -1.26 -19.14 -15.38
C PRO A 186 -1.67 -18.21 -16.52
N ALA A 187 -2.97 -18.07 -16.82
CA ALA A 187 -3.46 -17.18 -17.86
C ALA A 187 -3.13 -15.71 -17.58
N HIS A 188 -3.25 -15.25 -16.33
CA HIS A 188 -2.88 -13.90 -15.93
C HIS A 188 -1.38 -13.66 -16.14
N TYR A 189 -0.54 -14.60 -15.68
CA TYR A 189 0.91 -14.51 -15.84
C TYR A 189 1.34 -14.58 -17.31
N HIS A 190 0.72 -15.43 -18.14
CA HIS A 190 0.98 -15.47 -19.58
C HIS A 190 0.57 -14.18 -20.29
N ARG A 191 -0.47 -13.49 -19.79
CA ARG A 191 -0.95 -12.24 -20.39
C ARG A 191 -0.12 -11.03 -19.97
N ALA A 192 0.51 -11.01 -18.80
CA ALA A 192 1.29 -9.86 -18.35
C ALA A 192 2.57 -9.62 -19.19
N ASP A 193 2.92 -8.37 -19.44
CA ASP A 193 4.24 -7.96 -19.98
C ASP A 193 5.23 -7.65 -18.85
N ILE A 194 4.72 -7.15 -17.73
CA ILE A 194 5.51 -6.84 -16.52
C ILE A 194 4.75 -7.33 -15.30
N VAL A 195 5.45 -8.00 -14.37
CA VAL A 195 4.92 -8.40 -13.06
C VAL A 195 5.67 -7.68 -11.95
N LEU A 196 4.94 -6.94 -11.11
CA LEU A 196 5.48 -6.16 -10.00
C LEU A 196 5.45 -7.00 -8.71
N ALA A 197 6.58 -7.62 -8.36
CA ALA A 197 6.72 -8.40 -7.15
C ALA A 197 7.04 -7.51 -5.95
N LYS A 198 6.15 -7.48 -4.95
CA LYS A 198 6.32 -6.66 -3.74
C LYS A 198 7.42 -7.18 -2.80
N THR A 199 7.62 -8.50 -2.74
CA THR A 199 8.63 -9.14 -1.87
C THR A 199 9.71 -9.86 -2.67
N GLN A 200 10.87 -10.04 -2.04
CA GLN A 200 11.98 -10.79 -2.64
C GLN A 200 11.61 -12.26 -2.90
N ASP A 201 10.82 -12.88 -2.01
CA ASP A 201 10.36 -14.26 -2.19
C ASP A 201 9.41 -14.38 -3.39
N ALA A 202 8.43 -13.48 -3.51
CA ALA A 202 7.56 -13.41 -4.69
C ALA A 202 8.37 -13.21 -5.97
N HIS A 203 9.32 -12.26 -5.97
CA HIS A 203 10.18 -12.01 -7.12
C HIS A 203 10.93 -13.28 -7.55
N ARG A 204 11.55 -14.00 -6.60
CA ARG A 204 12.27 -15.25 -6.87
C ARG A 204 11.34 -16.33 -7.44
N ARG A 205 10.18 -16.55 -6.82
CA ARG A 205 9.25 -17.62 -7.21
C ARG A 205 8.62 -17.37 -8.58
N ILE A 206 8.16 -16.14 -8.82
CA ILE A 206 7.55 -15.74 -10.09
C ILE A 206 8.60 -15.81 -11.22
N THR A 207 9.82 -15.33 -10.97
CA THR A 207 10.94 -15.44 -11.94
C THR A 207 11.25 -16.90 -12.26
N ALA A 208 11.34 -17.75 -11.24
CA ALA A 208 11.58 -19.19 -11.44
C ALA A 208 10.44 -19.88 -12.20
N TRP A 209 9.19 -19.41 -12.03
CA TRP A 209 8.05 -19.92 -12.77
C TRP A 209 8.13 -19.55 -14.26
N TYR A 210 8.44 -18.28 -14.60
CA TYR A 210 8.63 -17.83 -15.98
C TYR A 210 9.85 -18.46 -16.67
N ALA A 211 10.85 -18.92 -15.91
CA ALA A 211 12.02 -19.60 -16.47
C ALA A 211 11.72 -21.03 -16.98
N ARG A 212 10.57 -21.60 -16.64
CA ARG A 212 10.15 -22.92 -17.12
C ARG A 212 9.66 -22.83 -18.57
N GLU A 213 9.92 -23.89 -19.33
CA GLU A 213 9.48 -23.99 -20.72
C GLU A 213 7.96 -23.79 -20.84
N GLY A 214 7.54 -22.99 -21.82
CA GLY A 214 6.13 -22.68 -22.07
C GLY A 214 5.51 -21.60 -21.17
N ASN A 215 6.15 -21.23 -20.06
CA ASN A 215 5.55 -20.30 -19.09
C ASN A 215 5.78 -18.81 -19.39
N ASN A 216 6.63 -18.46 -20.36
CA ASN A 216 6.91 -17.06 -20.71
C ASN A 216 6.67 -16.73 -22.20
N PRO A 217 5.42 -16.83 -22.68
CA PRO A 217 5.09 -16.60 -24.10
C PRO A 217 5.30 -15.14 -24.53
N ARG A 218 5.28 -14.18 -23.60
CA ARG A 218 5.36 -12.74 -23.90
C ARG A 218 6.71 -12.08 -23.56
N ARG A 219 7.71 -12.87 -23.15
CA ARG A 219 9.00 -12.35 -22.63
C ARG A 219 8.78 -11.38 -21.45
N THR A 220 7.83 -11.72 -20.60
CA THR A 220 7.43 -11.01 -19.40
C THR A 220 8.64 -10.76 -18.50
N LYS A 221 8.70 -9.55 -17.94
CA LYS A 221 9.72 -9.14 -16.96
C LYS A 221 9.12 -9.14 -15.57
N VAL A 222 9.87 -9.64 -14.58
CA VAL A 222 9.50 -9.56 -13.17
C VAL A 222 10.36 -8.49 -12.50
N TRP A 223 9.73 -7.50 -11.88
CA TRP A 223 10.41 -6.42 -11.19
C TRP A 223 10.16 -6.51 -9.70
N TYR A 224 11.24 -6.43 -8.91
CA TYR A 224 11.13 -6.28 -7.46
C TYR A 224 10.91 -4.80 -7.12
N THR A 225 9.74 -4.45 -6.58
CA THR A 225 9.33 -3.05 -6.43
C THR A 225 9.50 -2.46 -5.03
N GLN A 226 9.86 -3.26 -4.01
CA GLN A 226 9.96 -2.78 -2.60
C GLN A 226 8.77 -1.89 -2.22
N HIS A 227 7.55 -2.42 -2.33
CA HIS A 227 6.31 -1.67 -2.18
C HIS A 227 6.27 -0.88 -0.86
N THR A 228 5.72 0.33 -0.89
CA THR A 228 5.55 1.22 0.27
C THR A 228 4.05 1.43 0.53
N SER A 229 3.68 1.92 1.71
CA SER A 229 2.29 2.26 2.07
C SER A 229 2.18 3.69 2.60
N SER A 230 0.97 4.12 2.94
CA SER A 230 0.70 5.30 3.75
C SER A 230 1.48 5.31 5.08
N ASP A 231 1.70 6.51 5.62
CA ASP A 231 2.22 6.72 6.97
C ASP A 231 1.20 7.57 7.77
N PRO A 232 0.24 6.94 8.47
CA PRO A 232 -0.75 7.67 9.26
C PRO A 232 -0.11 8.47 10.40
N THR A 233 1.13 8.15 10.82
CA THR A 233 1.82 8.95 11.84
C THR A 233 2.20 10.34 11.33
N ALA A 234 2.34 10.53 10.01
CA ALA A 234 2.52 11.85 9.40
C ALA A 234 1.27 12.72 9.57
N LEU A 235 0.07 12.16 9.33
CA LEU A 235 -1.20 12.87 9.56
C LEU A 235 -1.33 13.29 11.02
N ALA A 236 -1.06 12.37 11.95
CA ALA A 236 -1.10 12.64 13.38
C ALA A 236 -0.17 13.80 13.77
N ARG A 237 1.05 13.83 13.25
CA ARG A 237 2.02 14.92 13.51
C ARG A 237 1.52 16.24 12.94
N ALA A 238 1.01 16.25 11.71
CA ALA A 238 0.48 17.44 11.07
C ALA A 238 -0.72 18.01 11.85
N GLN A 239 -1.68 17.17 12.24
CA GLN A 239 -2.86 17.60 12.99
C GLN A 239 -2.50 18.05 14.42
N SER A 240 -1.53 17.39 15.06
CA SER A 240 -1.02 17.83 16.37
C SER A 240 -0.39 19.23 16.32
N LYS A 241 0.29 19.58 15.23
CA LYS A 241 0.83 20.94 14.99
C LYS A 241 -0.29 21.95 14.67
N ALA A 242 -1.25 21.56 13.83
CA ALA A 242 -2.30 22.46 13.32
C ALA A 242 -3.42 22.74 14.34
N ALA A 243 -3.78 21.75 15.16
CA ALA A 243 -4.91 21.81 16.09
C ALA A 243 -4.54 21.25 17.48
N PRO A 244 -3.51 21.81 18.16
CA PRO A 244 -3.00 21.25 19.41
C PRO A 244 -4.03 21.25 20.55
N SER A 245 -4.99 22.18 20.56
CA SER A 245 -6.01 22.28 21.61
C SER A 245 -7.10 21.20 21.52
N THR A 246 -7.37 20.66 20.34
CA THR A 246 -8.41 19.65 20.11
C THR A 246 -7.83 18.26 19.91
N PHE A 247 -6.75 18.14 19.13
CA PHE A 247 -6.11 16.85 18.85
C PHE A 247 -5.05 16.46 19.91
N GLY A 248 -4.52 17.45 20.63
CA GLY A 248 -3.46 17.27 21.61
C GLY A 248 -2.08 16.99 21.00
N SER A 249 -1.08 16.90 21.86
CA SER A 249 0.28 16.46 21.50
C SER A 249 0.34 14.93 21.33
N ILE A 250 1.25 14.45 20.49
CA ILE A 250 1.66 13.03 20.47
C ILE A 250 2.58 12.78 21.67
N ARG A 251 2.22 11.81 22.53
CA ARG A 251 3.06 11.43 23.67
C ARG A 251 4.33 10.72 23.23
N PRO A 252 5.45 10.90 23.96
CA PRO A 252 6.66 10.12 23.70
C PRO A 252 6.41 8.63 23.99
N LYS A 253 7.11 7.76 23.27
CA LYS A 253 7.07 6.31 23.52
C LYS A 253 7.65 5.99 24.89
N ASP A 254 6.97 5.15 25.66
CA ASP A 254 7.45 4.63 26.93
C ASP A 254 7.99 3.20 26.74
N PHE A 255 9.30 3.03 26.89
CA PHE A 255 9.95 1.71 26.81
C PHE A 255 10.14 1.03 28.17
N THR A 256 9.81 1.73 29.26
CA THR A 256 9.78 1.17 30.62
C THR A 256 8.44 0.49 30.88
N ASN A 257 7.33 1.14 30.52
CA ASN A 257 5.99 0.57 30.55
C ASN A 257 5.47 0.37 29.13
N LEU A 258 5.81 -0.79 28.55
CA LEU A 258 5.49 -1.08 27.15
C LEU A 258 3.98 -1.01 26.88
N ARG A 259 3.62 -0.34 25.79
CA ARG A 259 2.27 -0.38 25.22
C ARG A 259 2.34 -1.04 23.84
N VAL A 260 1.55 -2.09 23.68
CA VAL A 260 1.44 -2.84 22.43
C VAL A 260 0.18 -2.40 21.71
N PHE A 261 0.31 -2.17 20.41
CA PHE A 261 -0.81 -1.85 19.53
C PHE A 261 -0.94 -2.90 18.43
N HIS A 262 -2.16 -3.36 18.20
CA HIS A 262 -2.51 -4.23 17.10
C HIS A 262 -3.82 -3.77 16.46
N ALA A 263 -3.86 -3.77 15.13
CA ALA A 263 -5.07 -3.51 14.39
C ALA A 263 -5.15 -4.44 13.19
N ASN A 264 -6.27 -5.12 13.04
CA ASN A 264 -6.48 -6.02 11.90
C ASN A 264 -7.59 -5.64 10.94
N GLY A 265 -8.44 -4.67 11.32
CA GLY A 265 -9.59 -4.32 10.50
C GLY A 265 -10.46 -5.56 10.24
N HIS A 266 -10.83 -5.79 8.98
CA HIS A 266 -11.63 -6.95 8.57
C HIS A 266 -10.80 -8.21 8.27
N SER A 267 -9.46 -8.14 8.29
CA SER A 267 -8.60 -9.28 7.94
C SER A 267 -8.46 -10.25 9.10
N TRP A 268 -8.96 -11.47 8.92
CA TRP A 268 -8.71 -12.59 9.83
C TRP A 268 -7.28 -13.17 9.68
N GLN A 269 -6.60 -12.87 8.57
CA GLN A 269 -5.26 -13.36 8.25
C GLN A 269 -4.16 -12.68 9.08
N LYS A 270 -4.48 -11.60 9.81
CA LYS A 270 -3.58 -10.93 10.77
C LYS A 270 -3.43 -11.65 12.11
N ASN A 271 -4.12 -12.78 12.27
CA ASN A 271 -3.97 -13.72 13.38
C ASN A 271 -4.20 -13.14 14.78
N THR A 272 -5.05 -12.12 14.89
CA THR A 272 -5.50 -11.56 16.17
C THR A 272 -5.96 -12.63 17.17
N PRO A 273 -6.64 -13.73 16.77
CA PRO A 273 -6.99 -14.80 17.71
C PRO A 273 -5.79 -15.34 18.50
N LYS A 274 -4.62 -15.50 17.85
CA LYS A 274 -3.41 -15.96 18.55
C LYS A 274 -2.85 -14.92 19.52
N ILE A 275 -3.01 -13.64 19.21
CA ILE A 275 -2.66 -12.57 20.16
C ILE A 275 -3.54 -12.67 21.41
N LEU A 276 -4.86 -12.83 21.21
CA LEU A 276 -5.82 -12.93 22.29
C LEU A 276 -5.60 -14.19 23.15
N ASP A 277 -5.31 -15.34 22.53
CA ASP A 277 -4.90 -16.58 23.23
C ASP A 277 -3.69 -16.30 24.14
N CYS A 278 -2.63 -15.68 23.59
CA CYS A 278 -1.42 -15.37 24.35
C CYS A 278 -1.68 -14.42 25.52
N TRP A 279 -2.52 -13.39 25.34
CA TRP A 279 -2.85 -12.44 26.42
C TRP A 279 -3.72 -13.07 27.51
N ASN A 280 -4.58 -14.02 27.16
CA ASN A 280 -5.36 -14.77 28.14
C ASN A 280 -4.46 -15.61 29.06
N GLU A 281 -3.46 -16.29 28.48
CA GLU A 281 -2.51 -17.13 29.20
C GLU A 281 -1.47 -16.33 30.01
N ARG A 282 -1.28 -15.04 29.70
CA ARG A 282 -0.19 -14.21 30.24
C ARG A 282 -0.73 -12.88 30.80
N PRO A 283 -1.39 -12.87 31.96
CA PRO A 283 -1.95 -11.66 32.56
C PRO A 283 -0.89 -10.62 32.98
N THR A 284 0.39 -11.01 33.02
CA THR A 284 1.53 -10.13 33.31
C THR A 284 2.09 -9.43 32.06
N PHE A 285 1.55 -9.71 30.88
CA PHE A 285 1.99 -9.04 29.66
C PHE A 285 1.68 -7.55 29.67
N PRO A 286 2.43 -6.75 28.88
CA PRO A 286 2.20 -5.32 28.80
C PRO A 286 0.79 -4.99 28.29
N TYR A 287 0.37 -3.75 28.48
CA TYR A 287 -0.93 -3.28 28.03
C TYR A 287 -1.04 -3.40 26.51
N LEU A 288 -2.08 -4.08 26.05
CA LEU A 288 -2.38 -4.28 24.64
C LEU A 288 -3.65 -3.52 24.25
N ASN A 289 -3.58 -2.81 23.13
CA ASN A 289 -4.74 -2.20 22.49
C ASN A 289 -5.01 -2.90 21.15
N VAL A 290 -6.21 -3.48 20.99
CA VAL A 290 -6.63 -4.24 19.82
C VAL A 290 -7.81 -3.57 19.14
N TYR A 291 -7.67 -3.25 17.85
CA TYR A 291 -8.77 -2.82 16.99
C TYR A 291 -9.09 -3.88 15.95
N SER A 292 -10.29 -4.44 16.02
CA SER A 292 -10.74 -5.54 15.16
C SER A 292 -12.15 -5.31 14.64
N LYS A 293 -12.40 -5.79 13.42
CA LYS A 293 -13.72 -5.81 12.78
C LYS A 293 -14.08 -7.19 12.23
N ASP A 294 -13.29 -8.22 12.51
CA ASP A 294 -13.53 -9.57 12.02
C ASP A 294 -14.24 -10.43 13.08
N GLU A 295 -15.03 -11.39 12.59
CA GLU A 295 -15.85 -12.24 13.46
C GLU A 295 -15.02 -13.23 14.29
N LEU A 296 -13.90 -13.73 13.74
CA LEU A 296 -13.10 -14.76 14.41
C LEU A 296 -12.42 -14.19 15.65
N SER A 297 -11.79 -13.02 15.54
CA SER A 297 -11.20 -12.32 16.67
C SER A 297 -12.24 -11.98 17.73
N ASN A 298 -13.42 -11.53 17.30
CA ASN A 298 -14.51 -11.23 18.22
C ASN A 298 -14.93 -12.47 19.02
N ARG A 299 -15.13 -13.60 18.34
CA ARG A 299 -15.47 -14.88 18.97
C ARG A 299 -14.40 -15.32 19.98
N THR A 300 -13.12 -15.21 19.61
CA THR A 300 -12.00 -15.55 20.50
C THR A 300 -11.96 -14.64 21.72
N TYR A 301 -12.14 -13.33 21.54
CA TYR A 301 -12.19 -12.37 22.66
C TYR A 301 -13.28 -12.75 23.66
N TRP A 302 -14.52 -12.98 23.19
CA TRP A 302 -15.63 -13.33 24.07
C TRP A 302 -15.50 -14.72 24.69
N THR A 303 -14.80 -15.65 24.05
CA THR A 303 -14.52 -16.96 24.66
C THR A 303 -13.61 -16.84 25.88
N HIS A 304 -12.62 -15.95 25.83
CA HIS A 304 -11.65 -15.78 26.92
C HIS A 304 -12.09 -14.77 27.99
N PHE A 305 -12.74 -13.68 27.58
CA PHE A 305 -12.85 -12.47 28.40
C PHE A 305 -14.28 -12.01 28.68
N ARG A 306 -15.31 -12.79 28.30
CA ARG A 306 -16.72 -12.43 28.51
C ARG A 306 -17.06 -12.12 29.97
N ASP A 307 -16.60 -12.97 30.88
CA ASP A 307 -16.89 -12.84 32.31
C ASP A 307 -15.71 -12.23 33.10
N LYS A 308 -14.62 -11.88 32.40
CA LYS A 308 -13.39 -11.35 32.98
C LYS A 308 -12.74 -10.37 32.03
N THR A 309 -12.90 -9.07 32.30
CA THR A 309 -12.16 -8.03 31.58
C THR A 309 -10.71 -8.01 32.07
N PRO A 310 -9.73 -8.34 31.22
CA PRO A 310 -8.31 -8.30 31.59
C PRO A 310 -7.85 -6.85 31.82
N PRO A 311 -7.06 -6.57 32.87
CA PRO A 311 -6.61 -5.21 33.17
C PRO A 311 -5.56 -4.68 32.17
N ASN A 312 -4.93 -5.57 31.40
CA ASN A 312 -3.85 -5.28 30.47
C ASN A 312 -4.26 -5.42 28.99
N LEU A 313 -5.56 -5.40 28.67
CA LEU A 313 -6.05 -5.46 27.29
C LEU A 313 -7.29 -4.56 27.13
N ALA A 314 -7.26 -3.68 26.13
CA ALA A 314 -8.44 -3.04 25.57
C ALA A 314 -8.74 -3.62 24.19
N TYR A 315 -9.99 -4.02 24.00
CA TYR A 315 -10.48 -4.61 22.76
C TYR A 315 -11.61 -3.74 22.20
N HIS A 316 -11.40 -3.27 20.98
CA HIS A 316 -12.28 -2.36 20.26
C HIS A 316 -12.86 -3.09 19.05
N LEU A 317 -14.15 -3.39 19.10
CA LEU A 317 -14.86 -4.11 18.04
C LEU A 317 -15.62 -3.14 17.14
N GLY A 318 -15.37 -3.21 15.84
CA GLY A 318 -16.14 -2.45 14.84
C GLY A 318 -15.87 -0.94 14.84
N GLU A 319 -14.94 -0.46 15.67
CA GLU A 319 -14.62 0.95 15.76
C GLU A 319 -13.88 1.42 14.49
N ASP A 320 -14.44 2.44 13.85
CA ASP A 320 -13.77 3.25 12.84
C ASP A 320 -12.96 4.35 13.51
N ILE A 321 -11.65 4.37 13.25
CA ILE A 321 -10.77 5.41 13.77
C ILE A 321 -10.36 6.31 12.61
N ASP A 322 -10.49 7.63 12.81
CA ASP A 322 -9.89 8.64 11.94
C ASP A 322 -8.41 8.29 11.67
N PRO A 323 -7.95 8.30 10.41
CA PRO A 323 -6.56 8.01 10.05
C PRO A 323 -5.50 8.72 10.91
N ALA A 324 -5.72 9.99 11.28
CA ALA A 324 -4.80 10.72 12.13
C ALA A 324 -4.83 10.25 13.58
N ALA A 325 -6.00 9.94 14.12
CA ALA A 325 -6.12 9.36 15.46
C ALA A 325 -5.51 7.95 15.52
N PHE A 326 -5.69 7.12 14.48
CA PHE A 326 -5.00 5.85 14.31
C PHE A 326 -3.49 6.03 14.28
N GLY A 327 -3.01 7.01 13.49
CA GLY A 327 -1.61 7.39 13.44
C GLY A 327 -1.05 7.86 14.79
N LYS A 328 -1.85 8.55 15.60
CA LYS A 328 -1.48 8.94 16.96
C LYS A 328 -1.31 7.73 17.87
N LEU A 329 -2.24 6.77 17.83
CA LEU A 329 -2.14 5.52 18.59
C LEU A 329 -0.87 4.74 18.21
N MET A 330 -0.56 4.65 16.91
CA MET A 330 0.68 4.02 16.44
C MET A 330 1.94 4.78 16.87
N ALA A 331 1.92 6.12 16.83
CA ALA A 331 3.07 6.94 17.19
C ALA A 331 3.39 6.88 18.69
N GLU A 332 2.35 6.75 19.53
CA GLU A 332 2.48 6.63 20.99
C GLU A 332 2.78 5.20 21.45
N ALA A 333 2.50 4.19 20.63
CA ALA A 333 2.77 2.80 20.96
C ALA A 333 4.29 2.49 20.97
N SER A 334 4.71 1.74 21.98
CA SER A 334 6.08 1.25 22.12
C SER A 334 6.36 0.14 21.11
N VAL A 335 5.37 -0.73 20.89
CA VAL A 335 5.44 -1.90 20.01
C VAL A 335 4.20 -1.97 19.12
N ILE A 336 4.39 -2.17 17.82
CA ILE A 336 3.33 -2.55 16.88
C ILE A 336 3.44 -4.05 16.65
N LEU A 337 2.35 -4.79 16.88
CA LEU A 337 2.32 -6.24 16.76
C LEU A 337 1.48 -6.63 15.53
N CYS A 338 2.06 -7.31 14.55
CA CYS A 338 1.39 -7.72 13.30
C CYS A 338 1.74 -9.18 12.94
N PRO A 339 1.19 -10.19 13.64
CA PRO A 339 1.58 -11.58 13.45
C PRO A 339 0.74 -12.25 12.35
N SER A 340 0.90 -11.87 11.08
CA SER A 340 0.06 -12.41 10.01
C SER A 340 0.33 -13.90 9.71
N THR A 341 -0.72 -14.67 9.44
CA THR A 341 -0.63 -16.07 8.96
C THR A 341 -0.34 -16.13 7.47
N MET A 342 -0.85 -15.16 6.71
CA MET A 342 -0.75 -15.10 5.26
C MET A 342 -0.96 -13.65 4.77
N GLU A 343 -0.01 -12.77 5.04
CA GLU A 343 0.12 -11.44 4.45
C GLU A 343 1.62 -11.18 4.21
N GLY A 344 1.98 -10.32 3.25
CA GLY A 344 3.39 -10.11 2.85
C GLY A 344 3.84 -8.66 2.80
#